data_AF-A0A6H9WKX6-F1
#
_entry.id   AF-A0A6H9WKX6-F1
#
_cell.length_a   1.000
_cell.length_b   1.000
_cell.length_c   1.000
_cell.angle_alpha   90.00
_cell.angle_beta   90.00
_cell.angle_gamma   90.00
#
_symmetry.space_group_name_H-M   'P 1'
#
loop_
_entity.id
_entity.type
_entity.pdbx_description
1 polymer ?
#
loop_
_entity_poly.entity_id
_entity_poly.type
_entity_poly.pdbx_seq_one_letter_code
_entity_poly.pdbx_strand_id
1 'polypeptide(L)'
;MTDSTARRRRSEARRARILAAARARADADGWVAVTTRHLADAIGYTQPVLYTHFPAGKSEIMLAVALEGYDDLTRRCRDAVAGNRGRPAIEAVATAYLDFGQAHPAVYEAMFQQAIDARFASGDTPPALRTAFETLAAAIGDQGDGTITEVFWAALHGIHLLERAGRLRPEHRADRVTELSARFAP
;
A
#
# COMPACT_ATOMS: atom_id res chain seq x y z
N MET A 1 -28.81 -21.52 -7.82
CA MET A 1 -27.59 -21.12 -7.10
C MET A 1 -26.46 -20.60 -8.01
N THR A 2 -26.55 -20.78 -9.34
CA THR A 2 -25.57 -20.36 -10.36
C THR A 2 -25.69 -18.90 -10.83
N ASP A 3 -26.88 -18.30 -10.79
CA ASP A 3 -27.09 -16.90 -11.23
C ASP A 3 -26.54 -15.86 -10.22
N SER A 4 -26.62 -16.17 -8.92
CA SER A 4 -26.07 -15.32 -7.85
C SER A 4 -24.53 -15.22 -7.91
N THR A 5 -23.85 -16.33 -8.20
CA THR A 5 -22.39 -16.37 -8.37
C THR A 5 -21.94 -15.63 -9.64
N ALA A 6 -22.67 -15.75 -10.74
CA ALA A 6 -22.39 -15.00 -11.96
C ALA A 6 -22.58 -13.48 -11.77
N ARG A 7 -23.65 -13.06 -11.06
CA ARG A 7 -23.89 -11.65 -10.73
C ARG A 7 -22.80 -11.08 -9.82
N ARG A 8 -22.36 -11.84 -8.80
CA ARG A 8 -21.26 -11.43 -7.92
C ARG A 8 -19.95 -11.24 -8.68
N ARG A 9 -19.56 -12.21 -9.51
CA ARG A 9 -18.35 -12.12 -10.36
C ARG A 9 -18.38 -10.91 -11.29
N ARG A 10 -19.53 -10.60 -11.91
CA ARG A 10 -19.70 -9.39 -12.73
C ARG A 10 -19.53 -8.11 -11.91
N SER A 11 -20.02 -8.09 -10.67
CA SER A 11 -19.85 -6.95 -9.77
C SER A 11 -18.39 -6.76 -9.37
N GLU A 12 -17.69 -7.83 -8.99
CA GLU A 12 -16.27 -7.82 -8.64
C GLU A 12 -15.40 -7.37 -9.81
N ALA A 13 -15.65 -7.88 -11.02
CA ALA A 13 -14.94 -7.46 -12.23
C ALA A 13 -15.14 -5.96 -12.54
N ARG A 14 -16.33 -5.41 -12.25
CA ARG A 14 -16.58 -3.97 -12.39
C ARG A 14 -15.83 -3.15 -11.35
N ARG A 15 -15.83 -3.57 -10.09
CA ARG A 15 -15.03 -2.91 -9.04
C ARG A 15 -13.55 -2.90 -9.42
N ALA A 16 -13.01 -4.04 -9.87
CA ALA A 16 -11.62 -4.14 -10.32
C ALA A 16 -11.31 -3.17 -11.48
N ARG A 17 -12.21 -3.04 -12.47
CA ARG A 17 -12.06 -2.07 -13.56
C ARG A 17 -12.07 -0.62 -13.08
N ILE A 18 -12.95 -0.26 -12.14
CA ILE A 18 -12.99 1.09 -11.54
C ILE A 18 -11.67 1.39 -10.83
N LEU A 19 -11.16 0.45 -10.02
CA LEU A 19 -9.92 0.61 -9.28
C LEU A 19 -8.70 0.71 -10.21
N ALA A 20 -8.65 -0.10 -11.28
CA ALA A 20 -7.62 -0.01 -12.30
C ALA A 20 -7.64 1.35 -13.04
N ALA A 21 -8.82 1.85 -13.40
CA ALA A 21 -8.96 3.18 -14.00
C ALA A 21 -8.54 4.30 -13.04
N ALA A 22 -8.86 4.17 -11.75
CA ALA A 22 -8.45 5.13 -10.73
C ALA A 22 -6.92 5.16 -10.54
N ARG A 23 -6.27 4.00 -10.46
CA ARG A 23 -4.80 3.89 -10.40
C ARG A 23 -4.14 4.52 -11.61
N ALA A 24 -4.52 4.08 -12.82
CA ALA A 24 -3.93 4.61 -14.06
C ALA A 24 -4.11 6.13 -14.17
N ARG A 25 -5.26 6.66 -13.72
CA ARG A 25 -5.52 8.09 -13.73
C ARG A 25 -4.69 8.85 -12.70
N ALA A 26 -4.52 8.29 -11.51
CA ALA A 26 -3.72 8.87 -10.45
C ALA A 26 -2.22 8.82 -10.76
N ASP A 27 -1.73 7.76 -11.42
CA ASP A 27 -0.35 7.69 -11.90
C ASP A 27 -0.07 8.74 -12.98
N ALA A 28 -1.05 9.02 -13.85
CA ALA A 28 -0.89 9.99 -14.93
C ALA A 28 -0.91 11.45 -14.44
N ASP A 29 -1.97 11.88 -13.73
CA ASP A 29 -2.11 13.29 -13.34
C ASP A 29 -2.48 13.50 -11.85
N GLY A 30 -2.16 12.53 -11.00
CA GLY A 30 -2.35 12.62 -9.55
C GLY A 30 -3.80 12.38 -9.10
N TRP A 31 -3.96 12.17 -7.78
CA TRP A 31 -5.26 11.88 -7.20
C TRP A 31 -6.27 13.02 -7.35
N VAL A 32 -5.83 14.28 -7.44
CA VAL A 32 -6.72 15.43 -7.67
C VAL A 32 -7.55 15.25 -8.95
N ALA A 33 -6.96 14.68 -10.00
CA ALA A 33 -7.63 14.48 -11.28
C ALA A 33 -8.57 13.27 -11.32
N VAL A 34 -8.53 12.40 -10.31
CA VAL A 34 -9.46 11.28 -10.17
C VAL A 34 -10.81 11.80 -9.68
N THR A 35 -11.83 11.71 -10.54
CA THR A 35 -13.22 12.09 -10.25
C THR A 35 -14.17 10.96 -10.62
N THR A 36 -15.30 10.82 -9.92
CA THR A 36 -16.32 9.79 -10.24
C THR A 36 -16.87 9.93 -11.65
N ARG A 37 -17.00 11.17 -12.15
CA ARG A 37 -17.34 11.44 -13.55
C ARG A 37 -16.33 10.85 -14.52
N HIS A 38 -15.06 11.22 -14.37
CA HIS A 38 -14.00 10.73 -15.25
C HIS A 38 -13.89 9.20 -15.21
N LEU A 39 -13.97 8.60 -14.02
CA LEU A 39 -13.92 7.16 -13.86
C LEU A 39 -15.08 6.45 -14.55
N ALA A 40 -16.30 6.98 -14.43
CA ALA A 40 -17.47 6.45 -15.10
C ALA A 40 -17.31 6.52 -16.63
N ASP A 41 -16.87 7.66 -17.16
CA ASP A 41 -16.63 7.87 -18.59
C ASP A 41 -15.54 6.90 -19.11
N ALA A 42 -14.42 6.78 -18.40
CA ALA A 42 -13.28 5.93 -18.78
C ALA A 42 -13.62 4.43 -18.87
N ILE A 43 -14.59 3.97 -18.09
CA ILE A 43 -15.02 2.56 -18.09
C ILE A 43 -16.34 2.35 -18.87
N GLY A 44 -16.89 3.38 -19.52
CA GLY A 44 -18.12 3.30 -20.30
C GLY A 44 -19.38 3.06 -19.44
N TYR A 45 -19.41 3.60 -18.22
CA TYR A 45 -20.57 3.56 -17.33
C TYR A 45 -21.06 4.95 -16.97
N THR A 46 -22.28 5.03 -16.45
CA THR A 46 -22.81 6.28 -15.92
C THR A 46 -22.36 6.48 -14.46
N GLN A 47 -22.31 7.72 -13.99
CA GLN A 47 -22.01 8.00 -12.58
C GLN A 47 -22.94 7.26 -11.60
N PRO A 48 -24.27 7.18 -11.82
CA PRO A 48 -25.14 6.38 -10.96
C PRO A 48 -24.70 4.92 -10.83
N VAL A 49 -24.22 4.29 -11.91
CA VAL A 49 -23.70 2.91 -11.85
C VAL A 49 -22.44 2.83 -11.00
N LEU A 50 -21.53 3.80 -11.08
CA LEU A 50 -20.35 3.84 -10.21
C LEU A 50 -20.73 3.94 -8.73
N TYR A 51 -21.70 4.78 -8.38
CA TYR A 51 -22.18 4.91 -7.00
C TYR A 51 -22.86 3.65 -6.47
N THR A 52 -23.36 2.74 -7.33
CA THR A 52 -23.84 1.42 -6.86
C THR A 52 -22.71 0.50 -6.38
N HIS A 53 -21.47 0.76 -6.82
CA HIS A 53 -20.28 -0.02 -6.46
C HIS A 53 -19.40 0.65 -5.40
N PHE A 54 -19.43 1.98 -5.37
CA PHE A 54 -18.71 2.82 -4.41
C PHE A 54 -19.64 3.97 -3.95
N PRO A 55 -20.55 3.71 -3.00
CA PRO A 55 -21.49 4.72 -2.49
C PRO A 55 -20.83 6.00 -1.97
N ALA A 56 -19.66 5.89 -1.32
CA ALA A 56 -18.89 7.06 -0.86
C ALA A 56 -17.97 7.65 -1.95
N GLY A 57 -18.04 7.12 -3.18
CA GLY A 57 -17.37 7.67 -4.35
C GLY A 57 -15.84 7.61 -4.21
N LYS A 58 -15.18 8.74 -4.45
CA LYS A 58 -13.71 8.82 -4.54
C LYS A 58 -12.99 8.34 -3.27
N SER A 59 -13.49 8.67 -2.07
CA SER A 59 -12.85 8.27 -0.82
C SER A 59 -12.86 6.75 -0.65
N GLU A 60 -13.98 6.09 -0.96
CA GLU A 60 -14.09 4.64 -0.92
C GLU A 60 -13.22 3.95 -1.96
N ILE A 61 -13.10 4.54 -3.15
CA ILE A 61 -12.20 4.08 -4.21
C ILE A 61 -10.75 4.20 -3.75
N MET A 62 -10.36 5.34 -3.17
CA MET A 62 -9.01 5.53 -2.62
C MET A 62 -8.72 4.53 -1.50
N LEU A 63 -9.65 4.30 -0.58
CA LEU A 63 -9.52 3.28 0.47
C LEU A 63 -9.35 1.88 -0.11
N ALA A 64 -10.14 1.51 -1.11
CA ALA A 64 -10.00 0.21 -1.77
C ALA A 64 -8.64 0.06 -2.48
N VAL A 65 -8.14 1.11 -3.14
CA VAL A 65 -6.79 1.12 -3.71
C VAL A 65 -5.72 0.99 -2.62
N ALA A 66 -5.88 1.69 -1.50
CA ALA A 66 -4.97 1.60 -0.36
C ALA A 66 -4.91 0.19 0.22
N LEU A 67 -6.05 -0.45 0.45
CA LEU A 67 -6.13 -1.83 0.97
C LEU A 67 -5.47 -2.83 0.02
N GLU A 68 -5.72 -2.74 -1.30
CA GLU A 68 -5.01 -3.56 -2.30
C GLU A 68 -3.50 -3.29 -2.27
N GLY A 69 -3.08 -2.05 -1.99
CA GLY A 69 -1.68 -1.67 -1.82
C GLY A 69 -1.03 -2.31 -0.58
N TYR A 70 -1.70 -2.31 0.56
CA TYR A 70 -1.22 -2.98 1.77
C TYR A 70 -1.09 -4.51 1.57
N ASP A 71 -2.03 -5.14 0.87
CA ASP A 71 -1.96 -6.57 0.54
C ASP A 71 -0.78 -6.88 -0.40
N ASP A 72 -0.57 -6.07 -1.44
CA ASP A 72 0.55 -6.25 -2.38
C ASP A 72 1.91 -6.03 -1.69
N LEU A 73 2.03 -4.96 -0.89
CA LEU A 73 3.23 -4.69 -0.10
C LEU A 73 3.55 -5.85 0.85
N THR A 74 2.54 -6.33 1.58
CA THR A 74 2.67 -7.48 2.49
C THR A 74 3.22 -8.69 1.77
N ARG A 75 2.64 -9.03 0.61
CA ARG A 75 3.07 -10.16 -0.20
C ARG A 75 4.53 -10.01 -0.64
N ARG A 76 4.90 -8.84 -1.18
CA ARG A 76 6.29 -8.55 -1.62
C ARG A 76 7.29 -8.66 -0.47
N CYS A 77 6.96 -8.12 0.71
CA CYS A 77 7.84 -8.22 1.87
C CYS A 77 8.00 -9.68 2.35
N ARG A 78 6.91 -10.47 2.38
CA ARG A 78 6.97 -11.88 2.74
C ARG A 78 7.79 -12.70 1.75
N ASP A 79 7.58 -12.47 0.45
CA ASP A 79 8.34 -13.13 -0.62
C ASP A 79 9.84 -12.79 -0.53
N ALA A 80 10.19 -11.54 -0.19
CA ALA A 80 11.58 -11.10 -0.06
C ALA A 80 12.34 -11.77 1.11
N VAL A 81 11.63 -12.16 2.17
CA VAL A 81 12.23 -12.84 3.34
C VAL A 81 12.46 -14.33 3.09
N ALA A 82 11.90 -14.92 2.02
CA ALA A 82 12.02 -16.34 1.75
C ALA A 82 13.50 -16.77 1.66
N GLY A 83 13.96 -17.54 2.66
CA GLY A 83 15.35 -18.01 2.78
C GLY A 83 16.31 -17.10 3.54
N ASN A 84 15.89 -15.90 3.96
CA ASN A 84 16.72 -14.93 4.69
C ASN A 84 16.43 -14.95 6.20
N ARG A 85 17.43 -14.64 7.03
CA ARG A 85 17.31 -14.51 8.50
C ARG A 85 18.18 -13.37 9.00
N GLY A 86 17.84 -12.80 10.17
CA GLY A 86 18.60 -11.70 10.78
C GLY A 86 18.70 -10.49 9.83
N ARG A 87 19.88 -9.86 9.77
CA ARG A 87 20.15 -8.67 8.95
C ARG A 87 19.72 -8.83 7.48
N PRO A 88 20.08 -9.89 6.74
CA PRO A 88 19.60 -10.11 5.38
C PRO A 88 18.08 -10.07 5.21
N ALA A 89 17.29 -10.54 6.19
CA ALA A 89 15.83 -10.49 6.11
C ALA A 89 15.32 -9.05 6.22
N ILE A 90 15.91 -8.25 7.12
CA ILE A 90 15.58 -6.83 7.29
C ILE A 90 15.92 -6.05 6.02
N GLU A 91 17.09 -6.32 5.42
CA GLU A 91 17.52 -5.67 4.17
C GLU A 91 16.57 -6.00 3.00
N ALA A 92 16.15 -7.26 2.89
CA ALA A 92 15.22 -7.69 1.87
C ALA A 92 13.84 -7.01 2.02
N VAL A 93 13.31 -6.91 3.25
CA VAL A 93 12.04 -6.22 3.54
C VAL A 93 12.15 -4.73 3.29
N ALA A 94 13.22 -4.09 3.76
CA ALA A 94 13.46 -2.66 3.54
C ALA A 94 13.53 -2.35 2.04
N THR A 95 14.25 -3.18 1.28
CA THR A 95 14.35 -3.04 -0.18
C THR A 95 12.99 -3.19 -0.85
N ALA A 96 12.24 -4.25 -0.51
CA ALA A 96 10.91 -4.50 -1.07
C ALA A 96 9.92 -3.36 -0.77
N TYR A 97 9.95 -2.80 0.45
CA TYR A 97 9.13 -1.66 0.84
C TYR A 97 9.46 -0.41 0.02
N LEU A 98 10.75 -0.07 -0.08
CA LEU A 98 11.19 1.12 -0.80
C LEU A 98 10.95 0.98 -2.31
N ASP A 99 11.12 -0.22 -2.88
CA ASP A 99 10.84 -0.52 -4.30
C ASP A 99 9.35 -0.40 -4.59
N PHE A 100 8.50 -0.91 -3.70
CA PHE A 100 7.06 -0.78 -3.84
C PHE A 100 6.63 0.70 -3.90
N GLY A 101 7.13 1.54 -2.99
CA GLY A 101 6.80 2.96 -2.99
C GLY A 101 7.27 3.68 -4.26
N GLN A 102 8.45 3.34 -4.78
CA GLN A 102 8.96 3.94 -6.03
C GLN A 102 8.19 3.47 -7.26
N ALA A 103 7.82 2.19 -7.32
CA ALA A 103 7.13 1.60 -8.47
C ALA A 103 5.64 1.98 -8.54
N HIS A 104 5.00 2.28 -7.41
CA HIS A 104 3.56 2.53 -7.33
C HIS A 104 3.23 3.85 -6.60
N PRO A 105 3.68 5.02 -7.10
CA PRO A 105 3.56 6.29 -6.39
C PRO A 105 2.12 6.67 -6.05
N ALA A 106 1.15 6.42 -6.95
CA ALA A 106 -0.25 6.73 -6.67
C ALA A 106 -0.87 5.79 -5.63
N VAL A 107 -0.53 4.50 -5.67
CA VAL A 107 -1.02 3.53 -4.66
C VAL A 107 -0.42 3.87 -3.30
N TYR A 108 0.88 4.15 -3.25
CA TYR A 108 1.57 4.57 -2.04
C TYR A 108 0.97 5.85 -1.47
N GLU A 109 0.67 6.83 -2.32
CA GLU A 109 -0.03 8.05 -1.92
C GLU A 109 -1.40 7.74 -1.31
N ALA A 110 -2.21 6.86 -1.91
CA ALA A 110 -3.51 6.47 -1.37
C ALA A 110 -3.41 5.80 0.00
N MET A 111 -2.36 4.99 0.23
CA MET A 111 -2.14 4.31 1.51
C MET A 111 -1.90 5.25 2.69
N PHE A 112 -1.44 6.49 2.45
CA PHE A 112 -1.03 7.44 3.49
C PHE A 112 -1.69 8.83 3.42
N GLN A 113 -2.37 9.21 2.33
CA GLN A 113 -3.07 10.51 2.21
C GLN A 113 -4.45 10.54 2.85
N GLN A 114 -5.22 9.45 2.73
CA GLN A 114 -6.42 9.31 3.51
C GLN A 114 -5.92 8.87 4.89
N ALA A 115 -6.16 9.68 5.92
CA ALA A 115 -6.10 9.16 7.27
C ALA A 115 -7.12 8.03 7.32
N ILE A 116 -6.68 6.81 7.05
CA ILE A 116 -7.35 5.65 7.58
C ILE A 116 -7.24 5.93 9.07
N ASP A 117 -8.31 6.39 9.71
CA ASP A 117 -8.35 6.75 11.14
C ASP A 117 -7.95 5.58 12.07
N ALA A 118 -7.61 4.43 11.47
CA ALA A 118 -6.80 3.39 12.06
C ALA A 118 -5.41 3.93 12.47
N ARG A 119 -5.31 4.33 13.73
CA ARG A 119 -4.06 4.12 14.47
C ARG A 119 -3.69 2.64 14.30
N PHE A 120 -2.51 2.34 13.78
CA PHE A 120 -1.97 0.98 13.84
C PHE A 120 -2.08 0.52 15.31
N ALA A 121 -2.72 -0.62 15.55
CA ALA A 121 -3.11 -1.15 16.87
C ALA A 121 -4.44 -0.66 17.52
N SER A 122 -5.31 0.08 16.82
CA SER A 122 -6.71 0.25 17.26
C SER A 122 -7.60 -0.88 16.75
N GLY A 123 -8.67 -1.21 17.50
CA GLY A 123 -9.62 -2.29 17.15
C GLY A 123 -10.27 -2.15 15.77
N ASP A 124 -10.36 -0.92 15.26
CA ASP A 124 -10.98 -0.59 13.97
C ASP A 124 -9.98 -0.60 12.79
N THR A 125 -8.73 -1.01 13.02
CA THR A 125 -7.72 -1.11 11.96
C THR A 125 -8.09 -2.20 10.94
N PRO A 126 -8.20 -1.87 9.64
CA PRO A 126 -8.47 -2.88 8.62
C PRO A 126 -7.41 -4.01 8.63
N PRO A 127 -7.81 -5.28 8.41
CA PRO A 127 -6.90 -6.42 8.48
C PRO A 127 -5.63 -6.27 7.63
N ALA A 128 -5.73 -5.72 6.41
CA ALA A 128 -4.60 -5.51 5.52
C ALA A 128 -3.50 -4.64 6.15
N LEU A 129 -3.87 -3.57 6.86
CA LEU A 129 -2.92 -2.69 7.55
C LEU A 129 -2.23 -3.42 8.69
N ARG A 130 -3.00 -4.18 9.47
CA ARG A 130 -2.48 -4.97 10.59
C ARG A 130 -1.48 -6.01 10.10
N THR A 131 -1.83 -6.78 9.07
CA THR A 131 -0.96 -7.80 8.50
C THR A 131 0.31 -7.21 7.87
N ALA A 132 0.21 -6.03 7.25
CA ALA A 132 1.39 -5.31 6.76
C ALA A 132 2.32 -4.92 7.92
N PHE A 133 1.77 -4.37 9.01
CA PHE A 133 2.55 -4.00 10.19
C PHE A 133 3.19 -5.23 10.87
N GLU A 134 2.44 -6.31 11.08
CA GLU A 134 2.93 -7.58 11.61
C GLU A 134 4.06 -8.16 10.75
N THR A 135 4.00 -7.96 9.42
CA THR A 135 5.07 -8.41 8.51
C THR A 135 6.36 -7.62 8.71
N LEU A 136 6.28 -6.32 9.01
CA LEU A 136 7.44 -5.50 9.37
C LEU A 136 7.99 -5.90 10.76
N ALA A 137 7.12 -6.10 11.75
CA ALA A 137 7.50 -6.55 13.09
C ALA A 137 8.26 -7.88 13.05
N ALA A 138 7.74 -8.86 12.29
CA ALA A 138 8.38 -10.14 12.12
C ALA A 138 9.77 -10.04 11.46
N ALA A 139 9.98 -9.07 10.56
CA ALA A 139 11.26 -8.88 9.87
C ALA A 139 12.38 -8.47 10.82
N ILE A 140 12.07 -7.59 11.79
CA ILE A 140 13.02 -7.10 12.80
C ILE A 140 12.99 -7.92 14.10
N GLY A 141 12.14 -8.95 14.17
CA GLY A 141 12.03 -9.81 15.34
C GLY A 141 11.33 -9.17 16.54
N ASP A 142 10.54 -8.11 16.35
CA ASP A 142 9.81 -7.43 17.42
C ASP A 142 8.80 -8.36 18.10
N GLN A 143 8.99 -8.61 19.40
CA GLN A 143 8.08 -9.38 20.27
C GLN A 143 7.39 -8.49 21.32
N GLY A 144 7.60 -7.17 21.23
CA GLY A 144 7.10 -6.18 22.18
C GLY A 144 5.73 -5.63 21.81
N ASP A 145 5.49 -4.38 22.19
CA ASP A 145 4.24 -3.66 21.94
C ASP A 145 4.16 -3.02 20.54
N GLY A 146 5.15 -3.24 19.68
CA GLY A 146 5.23 -2.68 18.33
C GLY A 146 6.01 -1.37 18.24
N THR A 147 6.45 -0.77 19.34
CA THR A 147 7.12 0.55 19.32
C THR A 147 8.36 0.56 18.41
N ILE A 148 9.19 -0.48 18.45
CA ILE A 148 10.38 -0.55 17.58
C ILE A 148 9.99 -0.74 16.10
N THR A 149 8.89 -1.46 15.83
CA THR A 149 8.30 -1.57 14.49
C THR A 149 7.81 -0.22 13.96
N GLU A 150 7.20 0.62 14.80
CA GLU A 150 6.81 1.98 14.42
C GLU A 150 8.02 2.82 14.02
N VAL A 151 9.13 2.75 14.77
CA VAL A 151 10.37 3.47 14.44
C VAL A 151 10.99 2.96 13.14
N PHE A 152 11.02 1.64 12.93
CA PHE A 152 11.49 1.04 11.68
C PHE A 152 10.65 1.50 10.49
N TRP A 153 9.33 1.44 10.62
CA TRP A 153 8.40 1.87 9.59
C TRP A 153 8.52 3.38 9.30
N ALA A 154 8.65 4.21 10.33
CA ALA A 154 8.89 5.65 10.18
C ALA A 154 10.19 5.94 9.42
N ALA A 155 11.27 5.18 9.69
CA ALA A 155 12.53 5.31 8.96
C ALA A 155 12.37 4.93 7.48
N LEU A 156 11.70 3.81 7.17
CA LEU A 156 11.41 3.40 5.79
C LEU A 156 10.57 4.44 5.05
N HIS A 157 9.52 4.95 5.68
CA HIS A 157 8.65 5.97 5.10
C HIS A 157 9.40 7.29 4.87
N GLY A 158 10.22 7.72 5.83
CA GLY A 158 11.08 8.89 5.71
C GLY A 158 12.08 8.76 4.56
N ILE A 159 12.76 7.61 4.44
CA ILE A 159 13.66 7.34 3.32
C ILE A 159 12.90 7.42 1.99
N HIS A 160 11.76 6.74 1.86
CA HIS A 160 10.96 6.77 0.63
C HIS A 160 10.55 8.20 0.24
N LEU A 161 10.00 8.97 1.17
CA LEU A 161 9.56 10.35 0.92
C LEU A 161 10.74 11.25 0.50
N LEU A 162 11.88 11.13 1.17
CA LEU A 162 13.07 11.93 0.85
C LEU A 162 13.72 11.51 -0.48
N GLU A 163 13.72 10.21 -0.82
CA GLU A 163 14.14 9.71 -2.13
C GLU A 163 13.24 10.26 -3.24
N ARG A 164 11.91 10.15 -3.06
CA ARG A 164 10.93 10.66 -4.04
C ARG A 164 11.06 12.18 -4.24
N ALA A 165 11.41 12.92 -3.19
CA ALA A 165 11.65 14.36 -3.26
C ALA A 165 13.05 14.74 -3.80
N GLY A 166 13.89 13.77 -4.21
CA GLY A 166 15.25 14.02 -4.69
C GLY A 166 16.19 14.60 -3.62
N ARG A 167 15.86 14.42 -2.33
CA ARG A 167 16.62 14.98 -1.20
C ARG A 167 17.71 14.04 -0.69
N LEU A 168 17.76 12.81 -1.20
CA LEU A 168 18.79 11.82 -0.90
C LEU A 168 19.55 11.44 -2.17
N ARG A 169 20.84 11.15 -2.01
CA ARG A 169 21.70 10.59 -3.06
C ARG A 169 21.16 9.21 -3.50
N PRO A 170 20.78 9.01 -4.77
CA PRO A 170 20.25 7.73 -5.25
C PRO A 170 21.24 6.58 -5.07
N GLU A 171 22.53 6.82 -5.32
CA GLU A 171 23.61 5.84 -5.26
C GLU A 171 23.83 5.25 -3.85
N HIS A 172 23.43 5.97 -2.80
CA HIS A 172 23.58 5.54 -1.40
C HIS A 172 22.37 4.74 -0.88
N ARG A 173 21.45 4.31 -1.75
CA ARG A 173 20.25 3.57 -1.29
C ARG A 173 20.61 2.25 -0.62
N ALA A 174 21.52 1.47 -1.21
CA ALA A 174 21.98 0.22 -0.62
C ALA A 174 22.63 0.46 0.75
N ASP A 175 23.51 1.46 0.85
CA ASP A 175 24.16 1.83 2.12
C ASP A 175 23.14 2.21 3.20
N ARG A 176 22.11 2.99 2.85
CA ARG A 176 21.02 3.33 3.79
C ARG A 176 20.28 2.10 4.27
N VAL A 177 20.03 1.12 3.40
CA VAL A 177 19.39 -0.14 3.78
C VAL A 177 20.29 -0.96 4.71
N THR A 178 21.59 -1.03 4.44
CA THR A 178 22.58 -1.69 5.31
C THR A 178 22.70 -1.02 6.68
N GLU A 179 22.70 0.32 6.72
CA GLU A 179 22.69 1.10 7.95
C GLU A 179 21.39 0.88 8.74
N LEU A 180 20.25 0.85 8.06
CA LEU A 180 18.97 0.55 8.68
C LEU A 180 18.99 -0.86 9.28
N SER A 181 19.42 -1.87 8.50
CA SER A 181 19.47 -3.26 8.98
C SER A 181 20.34 -3.43 10.22
N ALA A 182 21.47 -2.72 10.29
CA ALA A 182 22.38 -2.76 11.44
C ALA A 182 21.76 -2.23 12.74
N ARG A 183 20.82 -1.29 12.66
CA ARG A 183 20.15 -0.67 13.82
C ARG A 183 18.97 -1.46 14.36
N PHE A 184 18.34 -2.27 13.49
CA PHE A 184 17.13 -3.01 13.82
C PHE A 184 17.34 -4.53 13.90
N ALA A 185 18.55 -5.01 13.64
CA ALA A 185 18.88 -6.41 13.90
C ALA A 185 18.86 -6.69 15.41
N PRO A 186 18.23 -7.79 15.84
CA PRO A 186 18.25 -8.22 17.24
C PRO A 186 19.65 -8.67 17.69
#